data_AF-A0A2C9CR64-F1
#
_entry.id   AF-A0A2C9CR64-F1
#
_cell.length_a   1.000
_cell.length_b   1.000
_cell.length_c   1.000
_cell.angle_alpha   90.00
_cell.angle_beta   90.00
_cell.angle_gamma   90.00
#
_symmetry.space_group_name_H-M   'P 1'
#
loop_
_entity.id
_entity.type
_entity.pdbx_description
1 polymer ?
#
loop_
_entity_poly.entity_id
_entity_poly.type
_entity_poly.pdbx_seq_one_letter_code
_entity_poly.pdbx_strand_id
1 'polypeptide(L)'
;MQTERERGEFRSFIGQCCRLVHLEFPEDEYLVERLVFATNGSLGRAIECTHSAIGRALQRKDGHLTLEDFQRGFALKTGLTGDGPFDPEPWPVLKDILDKKGWSV
;
A
#
# COMPACT_ATOMS: atom_id res chain seq x y z
N MET A 1 -6.00 -10.87 6.73
CA MET A 1 -6.73 -9.71 6.17
C MET A 1 -7.62 -10.18 5.03
N GLN A 2 -8.69 -10.90 5.38
CA GLN A 2 -9.57 -11.65 4.47
C GLN A 2 -11.00 -11.06 4.43
N THR A 3 -11.43 -10.31 5.45
CA THR A 3 -12.79 -9.76 5.52
C THR A 3 -12.82 -8.24 5.29
N GLU A 4 -13.96 -7.71 4.85
CA GLU A 4 -14.18 -6.25 4.72
C GLU A 4 -13.97 -5.51 6.05
N ARG A 5 -14.40 -6.13 7.15
CA ARG A 5 -14.18 -5.60 8.50
C ARG A 5 -12.70 -5.45 8.82
N GLU A 6 -11.90 -6.51 8.61
CA GLU A 6 -10.45 -6.47 8.85
C GLU A 6 -9.76 -5.40 7.99
N ARG A 7 -10.21 -5.20 6.74
CA ARG A 7 -9.69 -4.16 5.87
C ARG A 7 -10.05 -2.76 6.37
N GLY A 8 -11.27 -2.56 6.86
CA GLY A 8 -11.70 -1.30 7.47
C GLY A 8 -10.94 -0.97 8.76
N GLU A 9 -10.70 -1.97 9.61
CA GLU A 9 -9.86 -1.85 10.81
C GLU A 9 -8.42 -1.49 10.43
N PHE A 10 -7.86 -2.12 9.38
CA PHE A 10 -6.51 -1.81 8.91
C PHE A 10 -6.40 -0.42 8.26
N ARG A 11 -7.39 0.02 7.48
CA ARG A 11 -7.47 1.40 6.97
C ARG A 11 -7.46 2.41 8.12
N SER A 12 -8.25 2.14 9.16
CA SER A 12 -8.33 2.97 10.36
C SER A 12 -6.99 3.02 11.12
N PHE A 13 -6.29 1.89 11.21
CA PHE A 13 -4.95 1.81 11.78
C PHE A 13 -3.95 2.70 11.02
N ILE A 14 -3.88 2.58 9.69
CA ILE A 14 -3.00 3.42 8.87
C ILE A 14 -3.35 4.91 9.07
N GLY A 15 -4.65 5.25 9.12
CA GLY A 15 -5.12 6.61 9.40
C GLY A 15 -4.69 7.15 10.77
N GLN A 16 -4.70 6.31 11.81
CA GLN A 16 -4.16 6.67 13.11
C GLN A 16 -2.65 6.92 13.06
N CYS A 17 -1.90 6.07 12.36
CA CYS A 17 -0.47 6.27 12.17
C CYS A 17 -0.17 7.60 11.48
N CYS A 18 -0.85 7.93 10.36
CA CYS A 18 -0.70 9.20 9.67
C CYS A 18 -0.96 10.39 10.59
N ARG A 19 -2.06 10.35 11.38
CA ARG A 19 -2.39 11.41 12.34
C ARG A 19 -1.31 11.63 13.41
N LEU A 20 -0.74 10.54 13.94
CA LEU A 20 0.31 10.62 14.97
C LEU A 20 1.57 11.34 14.49
N VAL A 21 1.83 11.30 13.18
CA VAL A 21 3.03 11.91 12.57
C VAL A 21 2.70 13.10 11.66
N HIS A 22 1.49 13.64 11.76
CA HIS A 22 1.02 14.79 10.97
C HIS A 22 1.14 14.60 9.44
N LEU A 23 0.84 13.40 8.96
CA LEU A 23 0.67 13.12 7.53
C LEU A 23 -0.81 13.06 7.16
N GLU A 24 -1.12 13.52 5.96
CA GLU A 24 -2.39 13.29 5.31
C GLU A 24 -2.48 11.85 4.80
N PHE A 25 -3.66 11.26 4.93
CA PHE A 25 -3.93 9.89 4.52
C PHE A 25 -4.05 9.81 2.98
N PRO A 26 -3.58 8.74 2.32
CA PRO A 26 -3.65 8.63 0.87
C PRO A 26 -5.09 8.69 0.33
N GLU A 27 -5.31 9.42 -0.77
CA GLU A 27 -6.61 9.54 -1.41
C GLU A 27 -7.11 8.23 -2.04
N ASP A 28 -6.21 7.28 -2.34
CA ASP A 28 -6.56 6.00 -2.96
C ASP A 28 -7.51 5.19 -2.04
N GLU A 29 -8.74 5.01 -2.51
CA GLU A 29 -9.78 4.26 -1.80
C GLU A 29 -9.42 2.77 -1.66
N TYR A 30 -8.61 2.26 -2.60
CA TYR A 30 -8.18 0.87 -2.70
C TYR A 30 -6.83 0.57 -2.03
N LEU A 31 -6.30 1.48 -1.20
CA LEU A 31 -4.97 1.33 -0.63
C LEU A 31 -4.81 0.00 0.12
N VAL A 32 -5.84 -0.39 0.88
CA VAL A 32 -5.80 -1.62 1.67
C VAL A 32 -5.86 -2.84 0.75
N GLU A 33 -6.68 -2.82 -0.30
CA GLU A 33 -6.74 -3.87 -1.32
C GLU A 33 -5.36 -4.07 -1.98
N ARG A 34 -4.69 -2.97 -2.36
CA ARG A 34 -3.34 -2.97 -2.94
C ARG A 34 -2.33 -3.57 -1.97
N LEU A 35 -2.41 -3.22 -0.68
CA LEU A 35 -1.56 -3.77 0.38
C LEU A 35 -1.81 -5.27 0.59
N VAL A 36 -3.08 -5.70 0.70
CA VAL A 36 -3.45 -7.12 0.81
C VAL A 36 -2.85 -7.90 -0.36
N PHE A 37 -3.00 -7.37 -1.58
CA PHE A 37 -2.50 -8.00 -2.78
C PHE A 37 -0.97 -8.09 -2.77
N ALA A 38 -0.27 -6.98 -2.50
CA ALA A 38 1.18 -6.93 -2.45
C ALA A 38 1.82 -7.86 -1.40
N THR A 39 1.07 -8.18 -0.33
CA THR A 39 1.57 -8.97 0.79
C THR A 39 0.99 -10.37 0.87
N ASN A 40 0.21 -10.79 -0.13
CA ASN A 40 -0.52 -12.06 -0.15
C ASN A 40 -1.38 -12.24 1.13
N GLY A 41 -2.02 -11.16 1.59
CA GLY A 41 -2.89 -11.14 2.77
C GLY A 41 -2.19 -11.17 4.13
N SER A 42 -0.84 -11.17 4.15
CA SER A 42 -0.06 -11.15 5.38
C SER A 42 -0.16 -9.78 6.07
N LEU A 43 -0.76 -9.76 7.26
CA LEU A 43 -0.90 -8.55 8.08
C LEU A 43 0.45 -7.98 8.52
N GLY A 44 1.38 -8.84 8.97
CA GLY A 44 2.72 -8.40 9.40
C GLY A 44 3.48 -7.70 8.27
N ARG A 45 3.49 -8.29 7.07
CA ARG A 45 4.11 -7.67 5.88
C ARG A 45 3.40 -6.38 5.46
N ALA A 46 2.09 -6.28 5.65
CA ALA A 46 1.33 -5.07 5.35
C ALA A 46 1.69 -3.94 6.32
N ILE A 47 1.79 -4.22 7.62
CA ILE A 47 2.25 -3.25 8.63
C ILE A 47 3.67 -2.78 8.31
N GLU A 48 4.58 -3.69 8.00
CA GLU A 48 5.95 -3.33 7.60
C GLU A 48 5.99 -2.44 6.35
N CYS A 49 5.15 -2.74 5.35
CA CYS A 49 5.04 -1.94 4.14
C CYS A 49 4.55 -0.52 4.47
N THR A 50 3.48 -0.41 5.28
CA THR A 50 2.95 0.86 5.78
C THR A 50 4.00 1.68 6.53
N HIS A 51 4.72 1.07 7.48
CA HIS A 51 5.75 1.78 8.24
C HIS A 51 6.88 2.28 7.33
N SER A 52 7.30 1.48 6.35
CA SER A 52 8.31 1.89 5.38
C SER A 52 7.82 3.07 4.52
N ALA A 53 6.56 3.06 4.09
CA ALA A 53 5.96 4.14 3.33
C ALA A 53 5.85 5.43 4.15
N ILE A 54 5.38 5.35 5.40
CA ILE A 54 5.33 6.49 6.32
C ILE A 54 6.72 7.10 6.55
N GLY A 55 7.74 6.26 6.77
CA GLY A 55 9.12 6.72 6.91
C GLY A 55 9.62 7.51 5.70
N ARG A 56 9.22 7.12 4.48
CA ARG A 56 9.56 7.83 3.23
C ARG A 56 8.79 9.15 3.10
N ALA A 57 7.49 9.14 3.37
CA ALA A 57 6.67 10.35 3.36
C ALA A 57 7.24 11.42 4.32
N LEU A 58 7.65 11.02 5.53
CA LEU A 58 8.30 11.92 6.49
C LEU A 58 9.63 12.50 5.98
N GLN A 59 10.40 11.75 5.19
CA GLN A 59 11.64 12.24 4.58
C GLN A 59 11.38 13.27 3.48
N ARG A 60 10.25 13.17 2.76
CA ARG A 60 9.85 14.12 1.71
C ARG A 60 9.40 15.48 2.28
N LYS A 61 8.88 15.50 3.52
CA LYS A 61 8.48 16.71 4.27
C LYS A 61 7.39 17.55 3.57
N ASP A 62 6.58 16.92 2.73
CA ASP A 62 5.44 17.57 2.07
C ASP A 62 4.11 17.32 2.78
N GLY A 63 4.09 16.52 3.85
CA GLY A 63 2.91 16.27 4.68
C GLY A 63 1.95 15.22 4.14
N HIS A 64 2.25 14.54 3.04
CA HIS A 64 1.32 13.60 2.41
C HIS A 64 1.91 12.19 2.38
N LEU A 65 1.11 11.17 2.72
CA LEU A 65 1.43 9.78 2.38
C LEU A 65 0.84 9.46 1.00
N THR A 66 1.64 8.93 0.10
CA THR A 66 1.25 8.69 -1.31
C THR A 66 1.43 7.23 -1.70
N LEU A 67 0.79 6.78 -2.79
CA LEU A 67 1.03 5.45 -3.35
C LEU A 67 2.50 5.24 -3.75
N GLU A 68 3.17 6.29 -4.21
CA GLU A 68 4.60 6.24 -4.58
C GLU A 68 5.49 5.83 -3.39
N ASP A 69 5.13 6.22 -2.16
CA ASP A 69 5.87 5.81 -0.95
C ASP A 69 5.82 4.30 -0.74
N PHE A 70 4.65 3.70 -1.01
CA PHE A 70 4.47 2.25 -0.98
C PHE A 70 5.21 1.57 -2.14
N GLN A 71 5.08 2.11 -3.35
CA GLN A 71 5.72 1.58 -4.56
C GLN A 71 7.24 1.48 -4.39
N ARG A 72 7.89 2.57 -3.96
CA ARG A 72 9.35 2.60 -3.76
C ARG A 72 9.79 1.62 -2.68
N GLY A 73 9.08 1.55 -1.56
CA GLY A 73 9.37 0.60 -0.49
C GLY A 73 9.22 -0.86 -0.94
N PHE A 74 8.18 -1.13 -1.72
CA PHE A 74 7.88 -2.45 -2.24
C PHE A 74 8.88 -2.91 -3.31
N ALA A 75 9.21 -2.04 -4.28
CA ALA A 75 10.18 -2.33 -5.33
C ALA A 75 11.58 -2.61 -4.76
N LEU A 76 12.02 -1.86 -3.75
CA LEU A 76 13.30 -2.10 -3.07
C LEU A 76 13.35 -3.44 -2.34
N LYS A 77 12.23 -3.92 -1.78
CA LYS A 77 12.17 -5.21 -1.08
C LYS A 77 12.08 -6.39 -2.04
N THR A 78 11.37 -6.24 -3.15
CA THR A 78 11.08 -7.34 -4.09
C THR A 78 12.02 -7.41 -5.28
N GLY A 79 12.80 -6.35 -5.54
CA GLY A 79 13.58 -6.23 -6.77
C GLY A 79 12.72 -6.09 -8.02
N LEU A 80 11.44 -5.72 -7.86
CA LEU A 80 10.49 -5.64 -8.97
C LEU A 80 10.97 -4.62 -10.01
N THR A 81 10.94 -5.06 -11.28
CA THR A 81 11.12 -4.20 -12.45
C THR A 81 9.86 -4.32 -13.30
N GLY A 82 9.14 -3.21 -13.50
CA GLY A 82 7.85 -3.18 -14.20
C GLY A 82 6.65 -3.03 -13.26
N ASP A 83 5.45 -3.33 -13.78
CA ASP A 83 4.20 -3.00 -13.10
C ASP A 83 4.04 -3.72 -11.75
N GLY A 84 3.55 -3.01 -10.74
CA GLY A 84 3.30 -3.50 -9.41
C GLY A 84 2.03 -2.92 -8.76
N PRO A 85 1.65 -3.40 -7.57
CA PRO A 85 0.34 -3.12 -6.95
C PRO A 85 0.09 -1.64 -6.60
N PHE A 86 1.14 -0.82 -6.56
CA PHE A 86 1.10 0.58 -6.16
C PHE A 86 1.29 1.54 -7.34
N ASP A 87 1.20 1.04 -8.56
CA ASP A 87 1.21 1.90 -9.75
C ASP A 87 -0.07 2.76 -9.82
N PRO A 88 -0.01 3.94 -10.47
CA PRO A 88 -1.05 4.96 -10.39
C PRO A 88 -2.33 4.59 -11.15
N GLU A 89 -2.36 3.49 -11.91
CA GLU A 89 -3.54 3.03 -12.63
C GLU A 89 -4.70 2.72 -11.67
N PRO A 90 -5.97 2.93 -12.09
CA PRO A 90 -7.13 2.55 -11.31
C PRO A 90 -7.07 1.09 -10.88
N TRP A 91 -7.27 0.84 -9.57
CA TRP A 91 -7.04 -0.47 -8.99
C TRP A 91 -7.79 -1.63 -9.68
N PRO A 92 -9.08 -1.52 -10.05
CA PRO A 92 -9.77 -2.60 -10.73
C PRO A 92 -9.10 -3.04 -12.06
N VAL A 93 -8.53 -2.07 -12.79
CA VAL A 93 -7.83 -2.33 -14.06
C VAL A 93 -6.45 -2.92 -13.78
N LEU A 94 -5.70 -2.31 -12.85
CA LEU A 94 -4.36 -2.77 -12.50
C LEU A 94 -4.39 -4.20 -11.94
N LYS A 95 -5.37 -4.51 -11.08
CA LYS A 95 -5.52 -5.85 -10.52
C LYS A 95 -5.70 -6.91 -11.62
N ASP A 96 -6.55 -6.66 -12.62
CA ASP A 96 -6.74 -7.58 -13.75
C ASP A 96 -5.44 -7.79 -14.55
N ILE A 97 -4.66 -6.72 -14.76
CA ILE A 97 -3.35 -6.80 -15.42
C ILE A 97 -2.38 -7.66 -14.59
N LEU A 98 -2.31 -7.44 -13.28
CA LEU A 98 -1.41 -8.16 -12.38
C LEU A 98 -1.80 -9.64 -12.24
N ASP A 99 -3.09 -9.94 -12.14
CA ASP A 99 -3.62 -11.31 -12.11
C ASP A 99 -3.23 -12.06 -13.40
N LYS A 100 -3.38 -11.43 -14.57
CA LYS A 100 -2.95 -12.00 -15.87
C LYS A 100 -1.43 -12.23 -15.96
N LYS A 101 -0.65 -11.45 -15.21
CA LYS A 101 0.80 -11.60 -15.08
C LYS A 101 1.20 -12.66 -14.04
N GLY A 102 0.24 -13.34 -13.41
CA GLY A 102 0.49 -14.43 -12.48
C GLY A 102 0.83 -13.99 -11.05
N TRP A 103 0.43 -12.78 -10.66
CA TRP A 103 0.62 -12.30 -9.28
C TRP A 103 -0.27 -12.99 -8.26
N SER A 104 -1.47 -13.42 -8.69
CA SER A 104 -2.38 -14.22 -7.87
C SER A 104 -1.94 -15.68 -7.90
N VAL A 105 -1.13 -16.09 -6.91
CA VAL A 105 -0.78 -17.50 -6.66
C VAL A 105 -1.33 -17.94 -5.31
#